data_AF-A0A7Z8E156-F1
#
_entry.id   AF-A0A7Z8E156-F1
#
_cell.length_a   1.000
_cell.length_b   1.000
_cell.length_c   1.000
_cell.angle_alpha   90.00
_cell.angle_beta   90.00
_cell.angle_gamma   90.00
#
_symmetry.space_group_name_H-M   'P 1'
#
loop_
_entity.id
_entity.type
_entity.pdbx_description
1 polymer ?
#
loop_
_entity_poly.entity_id
_entity_poly.type
_entity_poly.pdbx_seq_one_letter_code
_entity_poly.pdbx_strand_id
1 'polypeptide(L)' 'VIYTFLKRHKDFEFEPFQNPATGEQVKTLQILPQDFNSDGFFISKIKRKES' A
#
# COMPACT_ATOMS: atom_id res chain seq x y z
N VAL A 1 -5.66 5.90 8.04
CA VAL A 1 -6.88 5.46 7.33
C VAL A 1 -6.88 3.96 7.03
N ILE A 2 -5.95 3.44 6.23
CA ILE A 2 -5.95 2.01 5.82
C ILE A 2 -5.91 1.02 6.99
N TYR A 3 -5.09 1.28 8.02
CA TYR A 3 -5.06 0.46 9.23
C TYR A 3 -6.40 0.45 9.98
N THR A 4 -7.11 1.58 10.01
CA THR A 4 -8.45 1.66 10.61
C THR A 4 -9.46 0.86 9.80
N PHE A 5 -9.37 0.91 8.46
CA PHE A 5 -10.19 0.09 7.56
C PHE A 5 -9.99 -1.41 7.83
N LEU A 6 -8.74 -1.90 7.80
CA LEU A 6 -8.43 -3.32 8.06
C LEU A 6 -8.79 -3.76 9.48
N LYS A 7 -8.78 -2.85 10.45
CA LYS A 7 -9.26 -3.15 11.82
C LYS A 7 -10.76 -3.44 11.85
N ARG A 8 -11.56 -2.74 11.05
CA ARG A 8 -13.02 -2.88 10.96
C ARG A 8 -13.46 -3.98 9.99
N HIS A 9 -12.67 -4.27 8.96
CA HIS A 9 -12.95 -5.24 7.91
C HIS A 9 -11.94 -6.39 7.97
N LYS A 10 -12.22 -7.39 8.81
CA LYS A 10 -11.31 -8.52 9.10
C LYS A 10 -11.15 -9.50 7.95
N ASP A 11 -12.04 -9.42 6.98
CA ASP A 11 -12.05 -10.15 5.71
C ASP A 11 -11.05 -9.59 4.70
N PHE A 12 -10.39 -8.46 4.98
CA PHE A 12 -9.34 -7.90 4.13
C PHE A 12 -7.95 -8.03 4.77
N GLU A 13 -6.93 -8.07 3.93
CA GLU A 13 -5.52 -8.01 4.33
C GLU A 13 -4.69 -7.25 3.31
N PHE A 14 -3.50 -6.83 3.74
CA PHE A 14 -2.52 -6.24 2.82
C PHE A 14 -2.07 -7.29 1.81
N GLU A 15 -2.04 -6.89 0.55
CA GLU A 15 -1.41 -7.64 -0.52
C GLU A 15 -0.08 -6.94 -0.84
N PRO A 16 1.08 -7.54 -0.47
CA PRO A 16 2.36 -6.95 -0.81
C PRO A 16 2.53 -6.81 -2.32
N PHE A 17 3.09 -5.70 -2.76
CA PHE A 17 3.41 -5.43 -4.15
C PHE A 17 4.84 -4.93 -4.27
N GLN A 18 5.40 -5.07 -5.47
CA GLN A 18 6.77 -4.67 -5.71
C GLN A 18 6.86 -3.15 -5.84
N ASN A 19 7.75 -2.54 -5.08
CA ASN A 19 8.10 -1.13 -5.29
C ASN A 19 8.79 -1.01 -6.66
N PRO A 20 8.24 -0.23 -7.61
CA PRO A 20 8.83 -0.12 -8.94
C PRO A 20 10.20 0.57 -8.94
N ALA A 21 10.53 1.34 -7.90
CA ALA A 21 11.81 2.04 -7.81
C ALA A 21 12.91 1.19 -7.15
N THR A 22 12.59 0.44 -6.08
CA THR A 22 13.59 -0.32 -5.30
C THR A 22 13.56 -1.83 -5.56
N GLY A 23 12.49 -2.34 -6.17
CA GLY A 23 12.28 -3.77 -6.38
C GLY A 23 11.86 -4.55 -5.13
N GLU A 24 11.71 -3.89 -3.97
CA GLU A 24 11.35 -4.54 -2.71
C GLU A 24 9.84 -4.81 -2.60
N GLN A 25 9.49 -5.89 -1.90
CA GLN A 25 8.09 -6.18 -1.57
C GLN A 25 7.62 -5.31 -0.40
N VAL A 26 6.71 -4.39 -0.69
CA VAL A 26 6.17 -3.44 0.29
C VAL A 26 4.66 -3.61 0.45
N LYS A 27 4.13 -3.29 1.63
CA LYS A 27 2.67 -3.25 1.90
C LYS A 27 2.06 -1.88 1.60
N THR A 28 2.91 -0.85 1.63
CA THR A 28 2.56 0.56 1.46
C THR A 28 3.71 1.24 0.73
N LEU A 29 3.39 2.09 -0.25
CA LEU A 29 4.34 2.94 -0.94
C LEU A 29 3.95 4.39 -0.71
N GLN A 30 4.93 5.20 -0.33
CA GLN A 30 4.78 6.64 -0.25
C GLN A 30 5.66 7.27 -1.31
N ILE A 31 5.06 8.08 -2.17
CA ILE A 31 5.75 8.86 -3.19
C ILE A 31 5.78 10.28 -2.67
N LEU A 32 6.99 10.80 -2.44
CA LEU A 32 7.21 12.18 -2.01
C LEU A 32 7.57 13.04 -3.23
N PRO A 33 7.02 14.26 -3.35
CA PRO A 33 7.27 15.11 -4.51
C PRO A 33 8.75 15.36 -4.80
N GLN A 34 9.54 15.57 -3.75
CA GLN A 34 10.97 15.85 -3.86
C GLN A 34 11.80 14.67 -4.40
N ASP A 35 11.30 13.43 -4.23
CA ASP A 35 12.05 12.23 -4.62
C ASP A 35 11.77 11.84 -6.09
N PHE A 36 10.59 12.20 -6.61
CA PHE A 36 10.10 11.73 -7.91
C PHE A 36 9.66 12.83 -8.89
N ASN A 37 9.83 14.12 -8.53
CA ASN A 37 9.34 15.27 -9.31
C ASN A 37 7.86 15.09 -9.75
N SER A 38 7.05 14.61 -8.81
CA SER A 38 5.64 14.27 -9.01
C SER A 38 4.80 14.79 -7.84
N ASP A 39 3.48 14.60 -7.89
CA ASP A 39 2.64 14.87 -6.72
C ASP A 39 2.86 13.84 -5.61
N GLY A 40 2.48 14.19 -4.38
CA GLY A 40 2.59 13.29 -3.24
C GLY A 40 1.48 12.22 -3.26
N PHE A 41 1.87 10.95 -3.21
CA PHE A 41 0.92 9.83 -3.17
C PHE A 41 1.19 8.88 -2.00
N PHE A 42 0.11 8.27 -1.52
CA PHE A 42 0.16 7.10 -0.65
C PHE A 42 -0.62 5.96 -1.30
N ILE A 43 0.05 4.84 -1.57
CA ILE A 43 -0.51 3.69 -2.27
C ILE A 43 -0.44 2.48 -1.34
N SER A 44 -1.55 1.75 -1.23
CA SER A 44 -1.58 0.46 -0.57
C SER A 44 -2.53 -0.47 -1.31
N LYS A 45 -2.12 -1.73 -1.45
CA LYS A 45 -2.93 -2.78 -2.08
C LYS A 45 -3.48 -3.69 -0.99
N ILE A 46 -4.78 -3.97 -1.09
CA ILE A 46 -5.47 -4.91 -0.21
C ILE A 46 -6.24 -5.91 -1.05
N LYS A 47 -6.39 -7.11 -0.51
CA LYS A 47 -7.24 -8.16 -1.08
C LYS A 47 -8.21 -8.67 -0.03
N ARG A 48 -9.32 -9.24 -0.49
CA ARG A 48 -10.18 -10.03 0.38
C ARG A 48 -9.49 -11.36 0.63
N LYS A 49 -9.54 -11.85 1.87
CA LYS A 49 -9.08 -13.18 2.24
C LYS A 49 -9.96 -14.19 1.52
N GLU A 50 -9.34 -15.16 0.87
CA GLU A 50 -10.06 -16.33 0.39
C GLU A 50 -10.48 -17.16 1.62
N SER A 51 -11.73 -17.61 1.62
CA SER A 51 -12.35 -18.34 2.75
C SER A 51 -11.92 -19.79 2.79
#